data_AF-A0A953ARG1-F1
#
_entry.id   AF-A0A953ARG1-F1
#
_cell.length_a   1.000
_cell.length_b   1.000
_cell.length_c   1.000
_cell.angle_alpha   90.00
_cell.angle_beta   90.00
_cell.angle_gamma   90.00
#
_symmetry.space_group_name_H-M   'P 1'
#
loop_
_entity.id
_entity.type
_entity.pdbx_description
1 polymer ?
#
loop_
_entity_poly.entity_id
_entity_poly.type
_entity_poly.pdbx_seq_one_letter_code
_entity_poly.pdbx_strand_id
1 'polypeptide(L)'
;MRPFRAALRLSSAAFGAAAVIVSVGCVKEISSEERLERETARVPVEKAAGAAELDKINCQDATAQLNKARNVNRPETERLQDYIDLYKDLVKKTATFDEAMARNPDLQYQEGSQKYAEARDICVQQAADVRVEFERYVREIVNLPTVQEIKGGNTVEVPRLDFNTLRAAIETLDDEDKEQLLARVDNAEKRVASNKEEAPRRKHRGD
;
A
#
# COMPACT_ATOMS: atom_id res chain seq x y z
N MET A 1 -37.79 13.55 19.41
CA MET A 1 -37.76 14.61 18.39
C MET A 1 -37.49 15.95 19.05
N ARG A 2 -36.29 16.52 18.86
CA ARG A 2 -35.92 17.88 19.27
C ARG A 2 -35.10 18.50 18.14
N PRO A 3 -35.47 19.66 17.58
CA PRO A 3 -34.69 20.32 16.54
C PRO A 3 -33.59 21.17 17.18
N PHE A 4 -32.32 20.88 16.90
CA PHE A 4 -31.23 21.79 17.20
C PHE A 4 -30.90 22.62 15.97
N ARG A 5 -30.87 23.93 16.20
CA ARG A 5 -30.83 25.04 15.25
C ARG A 5 -29.44 25.20 14.63
N ALA A 6 -29.46 25.63 13.38
CA ALA A 6 -28.32 26.13 12.62
C ALA A 6 -27.70 27.39 13.26
N ALA A 7 -26.38 27.52 13.13
CA ALA A 7 -25.68 28.79 13.22
C ALA A 7 -24.51 28.77 12.22
N LEU A 8 -24.81 29.19 11.00
CA LEU A 8 -23.84 29.48 9.96
C LEU A 8 -23.10 30.77 10.35
N ARG A 9 -21.80 30.70 10.66
CA ARG A 9 -20.97 31.89 10.82
C ARG A 9 -20.22 32.14 9.51
N LEU A 10 -20.68 33.17 8.80
CA LEU A 10 -19.91 33.92 7.81
C LEU A 10 -18.70 34.57 8.52
N SER A 11 -17.49 34.29 8.04
CA SER A 11 -16.31 35.09 8.35
C SER A 11 -15.80 35.72 7.07
N SER A 12 -15.81 37.05 7.08
CA SER A 12 -15.38 37.95 6.04
C SER A 12 -13.86 38.11 5.99
N ALA A 13 -13.36 38.23 4.77
CA ALA A 13 -12.27 39.10 4.30
C ALA A 13 -10.87 39.02 4.96
N ALA A 14 -9.89 38.64 4.14
CA ALA A 14 -8.65 39.42 3.98
C ALA A 14 -8.03 39.09 2.61
N PHE A 15 -8.18 40.00 1.65
CA PHE A 15 -7.42 40.01 0.41
C PHE A 15 -5.98 40.44 0.74
N GLY A 16 -5.06 39.49 0.80
CA GLY A 16 -3.62 39.75 0.83
C GLY A 16 -3.11 40.02 -0.58
N ALA A 17 -2.67 41.24 -0.84
CA ALA A 17 -2.00 41.61 -2.09
C ALA A 17 -0.65 40.89 -2.19
N ALA A 18 -0.59 39.86 -3.03
CA ALA A 18 0.65 39.20 -3.41
C ALA A 18 1.40 40.07 -4.43
N ALA A 19 2.55 40.61 -4.02
CA ALA A 19 3.51 41.25 -4.91
C ALA A 19 4.13 40.17 -5.82
N VAL A 20 3.76 40.20 -7.10
CA VAL A 20 4.37 39.36 -8.14
C VAL A 20 5.70 39.99 -8.55
N ILE A 21 6.80 39.43 -8.07
CA ILE A 21 8.14 39.71 -8.57
C ILE A 21 8.30 38.93 -9.87
N VAL A 22 8.14 39.61 -11.01
CA VAL A 22 8.44 39.06 -12.33
C VAL A 22 9.95 39.11 -12.52
N SER A 23 10.63 38.01 -12.17
CA SER A 23 12.01 37.77 -12.61
C SER A 23 12.01 37.50 -14.11
N VAL A 24 12.53 38.46 -14.87
CA VAL A 24 12.82 38.32 -16.31
C VAL A 24 14.03 37.40 -16.46
N GLY A 25 13.82 36.10 -16.28
CA GLY A 25 14.72 35.08 -16.78
C GLY A 25 14.53 34.97 -18.28
N CYS A 26 15.63 34.88 -19.03
CA CYS A 26 15.61 34.53 -20.44
C CYS A 26 14.96 33.15 -20.60
N VAL A 27 13.65 33.14 -20.79
CA VAL A 27 12.91 31.98 -21.28
C VAL A 27 13.43 31.78 -22.70
N LYS A 28 14.27 30.76 -22.92
CA LYS A 28 14.39 30.18 -24.25
C LYS A 28 12.95 29.83 -24.63
N GLU A 29 12.37 30.58 -25.57
CA GLU A 29 11.12 30.19 -26.18
C GLU A 29 11.37 28.84 -26.82
N ILE A 30 11.00 27.79 -26.10
CA ILE A 30 10.85 26.48 -26.68
C ILE A 30 9.77 26.68 -27.74
N SER A 31 10.17 26.58 -29.00
CA SER A 31 9.25 26.67 -30.13
C SER A 31 8.05 25.77 -29.84
N SER A 32 6.85 26.21 -30.22
CA SER A 32 5.63 25.38 -30.10
C SER A 32 5.86 23.98 -30.67
N GLU A 33 6.71 23.84 -31.68
CA GLU A 33 7.11 22.57 -32.28
C GLU A 33 8.04 21.76 -31.38
N GLU A 34 8.99 22.38 -30.68
CA GLU A 34 9.90 21.67 -29.75
C GLU A 34 9.16 21.25 -28.46
N ARG A 35 8.13 22.00 -28.02
CA ARG A 35 7.20 21.52 -26.96
C ARG A 35 6.36 20.35 -27.47
N LEU A 36 5.86 20.43 -28.70
CA LEU A 36 5.09 19.35 -29.30
C LEU A 36 5.95 18.10 -29.49
N GLU A 37 7.19 18.21 -29.97
CA GLU A 37 8.12 17.10 -30.14
C GLU A 37 8.56 16.50 -28.80
N ARG A 38 8.65 17.30 -27.73
CA ARG A 38 8.97 16.78 -26.39
C ARG A 38 7.77 16.11 -25.72
N GLU A 39 6.55 16.58 -26.00
CA GLU A 39 5.28 15.95 -25.58
C GLU A 39 4.91 14.75 -26.47
N THR A 40 5.38 14.70 -27.72
CA THR A 40 5.15 13.62 -28.70
C THR A 40 6.39 12.76 -28.98
N ALA A 41 7.48 12.96 -28.23
CA ALA A 41 8.57 11.99 -28.06
C ALA A 41 8.00 10.78 -27.31
N ARG A 42 7.08 10.10 -27.99
CA ARG A 42 6.50 8.82 -27.65
C ARG A 42 7.69 7.92 -27.46
N VAL A 43 7.97 7.57 -26.22
CA VAL A 43 8.80 6.42 -25.88
C VAL A 43 8.39 5.31 -26.86
N PRO A 44 9.34 4.72 -27.61
CA PRO A 44 9.00 3.83 -28.71
C PRO A 44 8.04 2.75 -28.21
N VAL A 45 6.89 2.62 -28.90
CA VAL A 45 5.82 1.66 -28.61
C VAL A 45 6.38 0.22 -28.50
N GLU A 46 7.52 -0.04 -29.14
CA GLU A 46 8.28 -1.29 -29.10
C GLU A 46 8.69 -1.76 -27.68
N LYS A 47 8.68 -0.89 -26.66
CA LYS A 47 8.98 -1.28 -25.27
C LYS A 47 7.74 -1.46 -24.39
N ALA A 48 6.54 -1.20 -24.90
CA ALA A 48 5.29 -1.43 -24.18
C ALA A 48 4.90 -2.90 -24.24
N ALA A 49 4.24 -3.39 -23.19
CA ALA A 49 3.65 -4.72 -23.22
C ALA A 49 2.63 -4.81 -24.37
N GLY A 50 2.91 -5.67 -25.35
CA GLY A 50 2.03 -5.90 -26.48
C GLY A 50 0.83 -6.77 -26.12
N ALA A 51 -0.13 -6.90 -27.04
CA ALA A 51 -1.30 -7.75 -26.90
C ALA A 51 -0.97 -9.20 -26.42
N ALA A 52 0.12 -9.77 -26.97
CA ALA A 52 0.59 -11.12 -26.62
C ALA A 52 1.15 -11.24 -25.18
N GLU A 53 1.59 -10.13 -24.57
CA GLU A 53 2.01 -10.11 -23.17
C GLU A 53 0.80 -9.95 -22.25
N LEU A 54 -0.14 -9.08 -22.62
CA LEU A 54 -1.40 -8.90 -21.89
C LEU A 54 -2.23 -10.19 -21.84
N ASP A 55 -2.21 -11.00 -22.90
CA ASP A 55 -2.87 -12.30 -22.94
C ASP A 55 -2.33 -13.32 -21.90
N LYS A 56 -1.12 -13.08 -21.37
CA LYS A 56 -0.52 -13.95 -20.34
C LYS A 56 -0.87 -13.50 -18.92
N ILE A 57 -1.43 -12.30 -18.76
CA ILE A 57 -1.75 -11.75 -17.45
C ILE A 57 -3.14 -12.25 -17.04
N ASN A 58 -3.18 -13.09 -16.01
CA ASN A 58 -4.42 -13.55 -15.39
C ASN A 58 -4.52 -13.05 -13.95
N CYS A 59 -5.68 -12.50 -13.60
CA CYS A 59 -6.04 -12.09 -12.24
C CYS A 59 -7.11 -12.97 -11.60
N GLN A 60 -7.69 -13.93 -12.33
CA GLN A 60 -8.69 -14.86 -11.79
C GLN A 60 -8.10 -15.81 -10.74
N ASP A 61 -6.80 -16.13 -10.85
CA ASP A 61 -6.08 -17.01 -9.92
C ASP A 61 -5.89 -16.39 -8.51
N ALA A 62 -6.21 -15.10 -8.35
CA ALA A 62 -6.12 -14.40 -7.06
C ALA A 62 -6.95 -15.08 -5.97
N THR A 63 -8.09 -15.69 -6.32
CA THR A 63 -8.96 -16.38 -5.35
C THR A 63 -8.24 -17.54 -4.66
N ALA A 64 -7.45 -18.33 -5.40
CA ALA A 64 -6.73 -19.46 -4.82
C ALA A 64 -5.64 -18.99 -3.82
N GLN A 65 -4.90 -17.95 -4.19
CA GLN A 65 -3.88 -17.35 -3.33
C GLN A 65 -4.50 -16.66 -2.11
N LEU A 66 -5.63 -15.97 -2.29
CA LEU A 66 -6.37 -15.35 -1.18
C LEU A 66 -6.87 -16.40 -0.19
N ASN A 67 -7.40 -17.53 -0.69
CA ASN A 67 -7.81 -18.64 0.18
C ASN A 67 -6.63 -19.25 0.95
N LYS A 68 -5.44 -19.32 0.33
CA LYS A 68 -4.20 -19.73 1.00
C LYS A 68 -3.80 -18.75 2.12
N ALA A 69 -3.94 -17.44 1.91
CA ALA A 69 -3.68 -16.40 2.92
C ALA A 69 -4.73 -16.39 4.06
N ARG A 70 -5.99 -16.73 3.75
CA ARG A 70 -7.10 -16.85 4.72
C ARG A 70 -7.01 -18.09 5.61
N ASN A 71 -6.20 -19.09 5.26
CA ASN A 71 -6.13 -20.35 6.01
C ASN A 71 -5.57 -20.14 7.43
N VAL A 72 -6.47 -20.11 8.42
CA VAL A 72 -6.15 -19.87 9.83
C VAL A 72 -5.24 -20.93 10.47
N ASN A 73 -5.13 -22.11 9.86
CA ASN A 73 -4.25 -23.18 10.36
C ASN A 73 -2.79 -22.95 9.97
N ARG A 74 -2.49 -21.93 9.16
CA ARG A 74 -1.12 -21.59 8.76
C ARG A 74 -0.53 -20.52 9.67
N PRO A 75 0.80 -20.50 9.84
CA PRO A 75 1.48 -19.48 10.62
C PRO A 75 1.12 -18.07 10.16
N GLU A 76 0.88 -17.15 11.09
CA GLU A 76 0.46 -15.78 10.80
C GLU A 76 1.48 -15.04 9.91
N THR A 77 2.78 -15.26 10.13
CA THR A 77 3.85 -14.71 9.29
C THR A 77 3.70 -15.12 7.82
N GLU A 78 3.42 -16.40 7.55
CA GLU A 78 3.24 -16.87 6.18
C GLU A 78 1.97 -16.31 5.55
N ARG A 79 0.89 -16.23 6.33
CA ARG A 79 -0.38 -15.66 5.86
C ARG A 79 -0.23 -14.18 5.51
N LEU A 80 0.46 -13.41 6.34
CA LEU A 80 0.74 -12.00 6.10
C LEU A 80 1.62 -11.82 4.85
N GLN A 81 2.65 -12.64 4.69
CA GLN A 81 3.50 -12.61 3.50
C GLN A 81 2.71 -12.93 2.23
N ASP A 82 1.83 -13.93 2.27
CA ASP A 82 0.97 -14.26 1.12
C ASP A 82 0.03 -13.09 0.75
N TYR A 83 -0.47 -12.31 1.72
CA TYR A 83 -1.23 -11.08 1.44
C TYR A 83 -0.35 -10.00 0.77
N ILE A 84 0.86 -9.77 1.29
CA ILE A 84 1.82 -8.80 0.71
C ILE A 84 2.11 -9.16 -0.75
N ASP A 85 2.44 -10.42 -1.02
CA ASP A 85 2.85 -10.88 -2.34
C ASP A 85 1.68 -10.84 -3.33
N LEU A 86 0.49 -11.30 -2.91
CA LEU A 86 -0.71 -11.25 -3.75
C LEU A 86 -1.10 -9.81 -4.11
N TYR A 87 -1.11 -8.90 -3.13
CA TYR A 87 -1.46 -7.51 -3.39
C TYR A 87 -0.45 -6.82 -4.32
N LYS A 88 0.86 -7.03 -4.09
CA LYS A 88 1.91 -6.49 -4.97
C LYS A 88 1.80 -7.02 -6.40
N ASP A 89 1.52 -8.31 -6.56
CA ASP A 89 1.32 -8.92 -7.88
C ASP A 89 0.12 -8.30 -8.62
N LEU A 90 -1.03 -8.14 -7.93
CA LEU A 90 -2.23 -7.54 -8.52
C LEU A 90 -2.03 -6.07 -8.90
N VAL A 91 -1.37 -5.28 -8.05
CA VAL A 91 -1.04 -3.87 -8.35
C VAL A 91 -0.09 -3.80 -9.56
N LYS A 92 0.93 -4.66 -9.61
CA LYS A 92 1.87 -4.71 -10.74
C LYS A 92 1.17 -5.09 -12.05
N LYS A 93 0.27 -6.09 -12.03
CA LYS A 93 -0.51 -6.48 -13.20
C LYS A 93 -1.41 -5.35 -13.69
N THR A 94 -2.08 -4.66 -12.76
CA THR A 94 -2.93 -3.49 -13.07
C THR A 94 -2.11 -2.38 -13.72
N ALA A 95 -0.96 -2.03 -13.14
CA ALA A 95 -0.05 -1.02 -13.71
C ALA A 95 0.45 -1.42 -15.12
N THR A 96 0.68 -2.72 -15.36
CA THR A 96 1.09 -3.23 -16.67
C THR A 96 0.01 -3.02 -17.73
N PHE A 97 -1.26 -3.30 -17.40
CA PHE A 97 -2.39 -3.00 -18.29
C PHE A 97 -2.53 -1.49 -18.55
N ASP A 98 -2.44 -0.68 -17.49
CA ASP A 98 -2.55 0.79 -17.60
C ASP A 98 -1.45 1.38 -18.51
N GLU A 99 -0.21 0.94 -18.32
CA GLU A 99 0.93 1.35 -19.16
C GLU A 99 0.73 0.92 -20.62
N ALA A 100 0.28 -0.32 -20.86
CA ALA A 100 0.06 -0.83 -22.20
C ALA A 100 -1.05 -0.06 -22.94
N MET A 101 -2.19 0.19 -22.29
CA MET A 101 -3.29 0.95 -22.89
C MET A 101 -2.97 2.44 -23.07
N ALA A 102 -2.20 3.04 -22.15
CA ALA A 102 -1.76 4.42 -22.30
C ALA A 102 -0.81 4.59 -23.50
N ARG A 103 0.04 3.59 -23.77
CA ARG A 103 0.99 3.61 -24.90
C ARG A 103 0.36 3.19 -26.22
N ASN A 104 -0.65 2.34 -26.19
CA ASN A 104 -1.37 1.90 -27.38
C ASN A 104 -2.89 2.06 -27.17
N PRO A 105 -3.44 3.26 -27.41
CA PRO A 105 -4.87 3.51 -27.29
C PRO A 105 -5.72 2.64 -28.21
N ASP A 106 -5.17 2.13 -29.31
CA ASP A 106 -5.90 1.24 -30.24
C ASP A 106 -6.29 -0.08 -29.55
N LEU A 107 -5.60 -0.49 -28.47
CA LEU A 107 -6.00 -1.61 -27.63
C LEU A 107 -7.37 -1.39 -26.96
N GLN A 108 -7.94 -0.19 -26.98
CA GLN A 108 -9.29 0.05 -26.50
C GLN A 108 -10.36 -0.05 -27.60
N TYR A 109 -9.97 0.04 -28.87
CA TYR A 109 -10.90 0.19 -29.99
C TYR A 109 -10.81 -0.92 -31.05
N GLN A 110 -9.79 -1.78 -30.99
CA GLN A 110 -9.65 -2.91 -31.92
C GLN A 110 -10.63 -4.04 -31.61
N GLU A 111 -11.04 -4.77 -32.65
CA GLU A 111 -11.90 -5.94 -32.49
C GLU A 111 -11.20 -7.00 -31.61
N GLY A 112 -11.89 -7.48 -30.58
CA GLY A 112 -11.35 -8.44 -29.61
C GLY A 112 -10.47 -7.83 -28.51
N SER A 113 -10.25 -6.51 -28.50
CA SER A 113 -9.43 -5.83 -27.49
C SER A 113 -10.19 -5.51 -26.19
N GLN A 114 -11.52 -5.59 -26.21
CA GLN A 114 -12.39 -5.47 -25.02
C GLN A 114 -12.00 -6.44 -23.90
N LYS A 115 -11.47 -7.62 -24.24
CA LYS A 115 -10.98 -8.60 -23.27
C LYS A 115 -9.85 -8.05 -22.38
N TYR A 116 -9.04 -7.10 -22.87
CA TYR A 116 -7.96 -6.50 -22.08
C TYR A 116 -8.49 -5.47 -21.09
N ALA A 117 -9.49 -4.68 -21.48
CA ALA A 117 -10.17 -3.77 -20.58
C ALA A 117 -10.90 -4.55 -19.47
N GLU A 118 -11.63 -5.61 -19.85
CA GLU A 118 -12.29 -6.50 -18.88
C GLU A 118 -11.29 -7.19 -17.94
N ALA A 119 -10.20 -7.75 -18.47
CA ALA A 119 -9.15 -8.38 -17.65
C ALA A 119 -8.53 -7.38 -16.68
N ARG A 120 -8.27 -6.15 -17.12
CA ARG A 120 -7.78 -5.07 -16.27
C ARG A 120 -8.80 -4.73 -15.17
N ASP A 121 -10.08 -4.58 -15.49
CA ASP A 121 -11.12 -4.28 -14.50
C ASP A 121 -11.25 -5.40 -13.46
N ILE A 122 -11.12 -6.67 -13.87
CA ILE A 122 -11.04 -7.81 -12.95
C ILE A 122 -9.81 -7.66 -12.03
N CYS A 123 -8.63 -7.33 -12.56
CA CYS A 123 -7.43 -7.12 -11.73
C CYS A 123 -7.62 -5.99 -10.72
N VAL A 124 -8.22 -4.86 -11.15
CA VAL A 124 -8.51 -3.71 -10.29
C VAL A 124 -9.47 -4.11 -9.16
N GLN A 125 -10.54 -4.83 -9.50
CA GLN A 125 -11.51 -5.27 -8.51
C GLN A 125 -10.90 -6.26 -7.51
N GLN A 126 -10.14 -7.25 -7.99
CA GLN A 126 -9.43 -8.19 -7.11
C GLN A 126 -8.40 -7.48 -6.23
N ALA A 127 -7.67 -6.49 -6.75
CA ALA A 127 -6.73 -5.70 -5.97
C ALA A 127 -7.45 -4.93 -4.85
N ALA A 128 -8.60 -4.34 -5.13
CA ALA A 128 -9.41 -3.64 -4.14
C ALA A 128 -9.95 -4.58 -3.05
N ASP A 129 -10.49 -5.74 -3.45
CA ASP A 129 -11.00 -6.75 -2.50
C ASP A 129 -9.88 -7.28 -1.58
N VAL A 130 -8.73 -7.62 -2.17
CA VAL A 130 -7.55 -8.08 -1.41
C VAL A 130 -7.02 -6.98 -0.49
N ARG A 131 -6.99 -5.72 -0.96
CA ARG A 131 -6.54 -4.58 -0.15
C ARG A 131 -7.35 -4.44 1.13
N VAL A 132 -8.68 -4.48 1.04
CA VAL A 132 -9.57 -4.33 2.20
C VAL A 132 -9.31 -5.43 3.23
N GLU A 133 -9.14 -6.68 2.79
CA GLU A 133 -8.85 -7.79 3.70
C GLU A 133 -7.44 -7.72 4.30
N PHE A 134 -6.46 -7.36 3.48
CA PHE A 134 -5.08 -7.20 3.90
C PHE A 134 -4.96 -6.09 4.95
N GLU A 135 -5.59 -4.93 4.71
CA GLU A 135 -5.65 -3.83 5.66
C GLU A 135 -6.30 -4.26 6.98
N ARG A 136 -7.47 -4.90 6.91
CA ARG A 136 -8.14 -5.43 8.11
C ARG A 136 -7.21 -6.36 8.91
N TYR A 137 -6.50 -7.24 8.23
CA TYR A 137 -5.59 -8.19 8.86
C TYR A 137 -4.37 -7.52 9.49
N VAL A 138 -3.75 -6.55 8.81
CA VAL A 138 -2.65 -5.75 9.35
C VAL A 138 -3.09 -4.99 10.60
N ARG A 139 -4.25 -4.33 10.55
CA ARG A 139 -4.81 -3.61 11.71
C ARG A 139 -5.09 -4.53 12.88
N GLU A 140 -5.59 -5.74 12.65
CA GLU A 140 -5.79 -6.74 13.70
C GLU A 140 -4.46 -7.10 14.40
N ILE A 141 -3.40 -7.33 13.64
CA ILE A 141 -2.08 -7.66 14.19
C ILE A 141 -1.48 -6.45 14.92
N VAL A 142 -1.56 -5.24 14.35
CA VAL A 142 -1.02 -4.01 14.97
C VAL A 142 -1.77 -3.64 16.27
N ASN A 143 -3.05 -3.99 16.39
CA ASN A 143 -3.81 -3.75 17.62
C ASN A 143 -3.40 -4.69 18.77
N LEU A 144 -2.88 -5.87 18.46
CA LEU A 144 -2.34 -6.84 19.42
C LEU A 144 -0.96 -7.33 18.96
N PRO A 145 0.07 -6.45 19.01
CA PRO A 145 1.37 -6.72 18.38
C PRO A 145 2.24 -7.67 19.22
N THR A 146 1.86 -7.93 20.46
CA THR A 146 2.58 -8.78 21.41
C THR A 146 1.66 -9.83 22.03
N VAL A 147 2.25 -10.95 22.43
CA VAL A 147 1.58 -12.04 23.15
C VAL A 147 2.38 -12.39 24.41
N GLN A 148 1.69 -12.93 25.40
CA GLN A 148 2.31 -13.39 26.64
C GLN A 148 2.62 -14.89 26.53
N GLU A 149 3.90 -15.25 26.61
CA GLU A 149 4.35 -16.64 26.61
C GLU A 149 4.92 -17.02 27.98
N ILE A 150 4.65 -18.24 28.45
CA ILE A 150 5.25 -18.74 29.69
C ILE A 150 6.60 -19.39 29.35
N LYS A 151 7.70 -18.76 29.78
CA LYS A 151 9.07 -19.29 29.63
C LYS A 151 9.67 -19.53 31.01
N GLY A 152 9.92 -20.81 31.33
CA GLY A 152 10.53 -21.19 32.60
C GLY A 152 9.70 -20.83 33.84
N GLY A 153 8.36 -20.84 33.73
CA GLY A 153 7.45 -20.51 34.83
C GLY A 153 7.14 -19.02 35.00
N ASN A 154 7.75 -18.14 34.21
CA ASN A 154 7.44 -16.70 34.18
C ASN A 154 6.73 -16.33 32.88
N THR A 155 5.79 -15.39 32.96
CA THR A 155 5.15 -14.80 31.78
C THR A 155 6.08 -13.75 31.17
N VAL A 156 6.44 -13.92 29.91
CA VAL A 156 7.28 -13.00 29.13
C VAL A 156 6.48 -12.49 27.94
N GLU A 157 6.46 -11.17 27.76
CA GLU A 157 5.87 -10.53 26.59
C GLU A 157 6.80 -10.72 25.38
N VAL A 158 6.30 -11.34 24.31
CA VAL A 158 7.02 -11.58 23.07
C VAL A 158 6.25 -10.98 21.88
N PRO A 159 6.91 -10.71 20.75
CA PRO A 159 6.21 -10.28 19.55
C PRO A 159 5.26 -11.37 19.06
N ARG A 160 4.03 -11.00 18.67
CA ARG A 160 3.09 -11.90 17.99
C ARG A 160 3.62 -12.33 16.62
N LEU A 161 4.26 -11.37 15.94
CA LEU A 161 4.82 -11.51 14.59
C LEU A 161 6.11 -10.69 14.52
N ASP A 162 6.96 -10.99 13.53
CA ASP A 162 8.19 -10.24 13.28
C ASP A 162 7.89 -8.77 12.92
N PHE A 163 8.44 -7.82 13.69
CA PHE A 163 8.14 -6.40 13.49
C PHE A 163 8.57 -5.87 12.12
N ASN A 164 9.61 -6.42 11.50
CA ASN A 164 10.04 -5.99 10.16
C ASN A 164 9.04 -6.41 9.08
N THR A 165 8.52 -7.63 9.18
CA THR A 165 7.45 -8.12 8.30
C THR A 165 6.19 -7.24 8.43
N LEU A 166 5.86 -6.82 9.66
CA LEU A 166 4.70 -5.95 9.90
C LEU A 166 4.92 -4.54 9.33
N ARG A 167 6.13 -3.96 9.44
CA ARG A 167 6.48 -2.69 8.79
C ARG A 167 6.37 -2.79 7.27
N ALA A 168 6.92 -3.84 6.67
CA ALA A 168 6.83 -4.07 5.23
C ALA A 168 5.37 -4.19 4.76
N ALA A 169 4.50 -4.82 5.56
CA ALA A 169 3.07 -4.89 5.28
C ALA A 169 2.40 -3.50 5.28
N ILE A 170 2.66 -2.71 6.32
CA ILE A 170 2.12 -1.34 6.46
C ILE A 170 2.60 -0.44 5.32
N GLU A 171 3.89 -0.52 4.96
CA GLU A 171 4.45 0.25 3.85
C GLU A 171 3.85 -0.14 2.50
N THR A 172 3.48 -1.41 2.33
CA THR A 172 2.89 -1.93 1.10
C THR A 172 1.46 -1.43 0.88
N LEU A 173 0.66 -1.27 1.95
CA LEU A 173 -0.71 -0.76 1.86
C LEU A 173 -0.79 0.73 1.56
N ASP A 174 0.20 1.50 2.04
CA ASP A 174 0.27 2.96 1.93
C ASP A 174 -1.03 3.67 2.38
N ASP A 175 -1.56 3.23 3.53
CA ASP A 175 -2.80 3.76 4.09
C ASP A 175 -2.59 5.15 4.71
N GLU A 176 -3.68 5.92 4.83
CA GLU A 176 -3.65 7.30 5.35
C GLU A 176 -3.11 7.38 6.79
N ASP A 177 -3.29 6.32 7.59
CA ASP A 177 -2.81 6.24 8.97
C ASP A 177 -1.53 5.40 9.13
N LYS A 178 -0.79 5.18 8.04
CA LYS A 178 0.51 4.48 8.01
C LYS A 178 1.45 4.92 9.12
N GLU A 179 1.63 6.23 9.32
CA GLU A 179 2.52 6.76 10.38
C GLU A 179 2.03 6.34 11.78
N GLN A 180 0.72 6.34 12.01
CA GLN A 180 0.12 5.91 13.27
C GLN A 180 0.35 4.41 13.50
N LEU A 181 0.18 3.58 12.47
CA LEU A 181 0.41 2.13 12.55
C LEU A 181 1.88 1.82 12.83
N LEU A 182 2.82 2.47 12.11
CA LEU A 182 4.26 2.30 12.34
C LEU A 182 4.67 2.73 13.75
N ALA A 183 4.15 3.85 14.25
CA ALA A 183 4.42 4.29 15.62
C ALA A 183 3.95 3.27 16.68
N ARG A 184 2.82 2.58 16.44
CA ARG A 184 2.36 1.50 17.34
C ARG A 184 3.31 0.30 17.32
N VAL A 185 3.79 -0.10 16.14
CA VAL A 185 4.77 -1.17 15.99
C VAL A 185 6.07 -0.83 16.72
N ASP A 186 6.58 0.39 16.56
CA ASP A 186 7.81 0.84 17.22
C ASP A 186 7.67 0.88 18.75
N ASN A 187 6.52 1.30 19.26
CA ASN A 187 6.24 1.30 20.69
C ASN A 187 6.15 -0.13 21.24
N ALA A 188 5.55 -1.06 20.49
CA ALA A 188 5.50 -2.47 20.87
C ALA A 188 6.90 -3.10 20.90
N GLU A 189 7.73 -2.83 19.90
CA GLU A 189 9.10 -3.33 19.85
C GLU A 189 9.93 -2.85 21.05
N LYS A 190 9.83 -1.56 21.40
CA LYS A 190 10.51 -1.00 22.58
C LYS A 190 10.11 -1.70 23.87
N ARG A 191 8.81 -2.00 24.06
CA ARG A 191 8.30 -2.72 25.24
C ARG A 191 8.84 -4.15 25.33
N VAL A 192 8.91 -4.86 24.21
CA VAL A 192 9.51 -6.21 24.18
C VAL A 192 11.01 -6.15 24.46
N ALA A 193 11.71 -5.14 23.94
CA ALA A 193 13.14 -4.97 24.16
C ALA A 193 13.48 -4.70 25.64
N SER A 194 12.72 -3.81 26.31
CA SER A 194 12.93 -3.52 27.73
C SER A 194 12.72 -4.74 28.64
N ASN A 195 11.72 -5.57 28.33
CA ASN A 195 11.43 -6.78 29.13
C ASN A 195 12.53 -7.86 29.02
N LYS A 196 13.33 -7.86 27.95
CA LYS A 196 14.49 -8.77 27.82
C LYS A 196 15.65 -8.36 28.74
N GLU A 197 15.79 -7.08 29.03
CA GLU A 197 16.93 -6.54 29.79
C GLU A 197 16.74 -6.70 31.31
N GLU A 198 15.49 -6.77 31.79
CA GLU A 198 15.13 -6.96 33.20
C GLU A 198 15.10 -8.42 33.68
N ALA A 199 15.36 -9.41 32.81
CA ALA A 199 15.40 -10.83 33.20
C ALA A 199 16.44 -11.05 34.33
N PRO A 200 16.06 -11.72 35.43
CA PRO A 200 16.65 -11.47 36.74
C PRO A 200 18.11 -11.91 36.80
N ARG A 201 18.99 -10.95 37.10
CA ARG A 201 20.26 -11.19 37.78
C ARG A 201 19.94 -11.86 39.11
N ARG A 202 19.85 -13.20 39.12
CA ARG A 202 19.83 -13.99 40.36
C ARG A 202 21.13 -13.67 41.08
N LYS A 203 21.05 -12.72 42.00
CA LYS A 203 22.11 -12.39 42.94
C LYS A 203 22.30 -13.65 43.77
N HIS A 204 23.28 -14.47 43.39
CA HIS A 204 23.74 -15.60 44.16
C HIS A 204 24.29 -15.03 45.47
N ARG A 205 23.42 -14.88 46.46
CA ARG A 205 23.81 -14.57 47.84
C ARG A 205 24.18 -15.93 48.43
N GLY A 206 25.46 -16.28 48.28
CA GLY A 206 26.04 -17.40 49.01
C GLY A 206 26.07 -17.04 50.49
N ASP A 207 25.48 -17.92 51.29
CA ASP A 207 25.78 -18.10 52.70
C ASP A 207 27.20 -18.64 52.89
#